data_AF-A0A1E5E692-F1
#
_entry.id   AF-A0A1E5E692-F1
#
_cell.length_a   1.000
_cell.length_b   1.000
_cell.length_c   1.000
_cell.angle_alpha   90.00
_cell.angle_beta   90.00
_cell.angle_gamma   90.00
#
_symmetry.space_group_name_H-M   'P 1'
#
loop_
_entity.id
_entity.type
_entity.pdbx_description
1 polymer ?
#
loop_
_entity_poly.entity_id
_entity_poly.type
_entity_poly.pdbx_seq_one_letter_code
_entity_poly.pdbx_strand_id
1 'polypeptide(L)'
;MMKTITALLSLSLLMPMAAIAADDGSAAATNNCDELGSKIVLGQKEWVTVVSSKQRTIARVDTGATTSSINAADIKTYQKDGKDMVDFKIKTKDAESDVVTLPVKRWVHIKQSSTLTASKRPIVSFDIQIGQKTYTTDFDLVDRSHMLDSILLGRSFLTHVAVVDVEQQYIQK
;
A
#
# COMPACT_ATOMS: atom_id res chain seq x y z
N MET A 1 -38.52 81.11 26.19
CA MET A 1 -37.96 81.87 27.33
C MET A 1 -37.59 80.86 28.41
N MET A 2 -36.28 80.64 28.65
CA MET A 2 -35.66 80.11 29.90
C MET A 2 -36.16 78.72 30.40
N LYS A 3 -35.32 77.69 30.62
CA LYS A 3 -34.07 77.63 31.38
C LYS A 3 -33.33 76.31 31.09
N THR A 4 -32.01 76.41 31.12
CA THR A 4 -30.99 75.37 31.31
C THR A 4 -31.26 74.42 32.49
N ILE A 5 -30.81 73.16 32.41
CA ILE A 5 -30.10 72.44 33.48
C ILE A 5 -29.17 71.38 32.84
N THR A 6 -27.91 71.47 33.25
CA THR A 6 -26.76 70.63 32.98
C THR A 6 -26.84 69.30 33.75
N ALA A 7 -26.42 68.19 33.14
CA ALA A 7 -25.91 67.04 33.90
C ALA A 7 -24.82 66.32 33.10
N LEU A 8 -23.60 66.35 33.63
CA LEU A 8 -22.47 65.51 33.25
C LEU A 8 -22.86 64.04 33.41
N LEU A 9 -22.45 63.17 32.48
CA LEU A 9 -22.13 61.79 32.84
C LEU A 9 -20.92 61.31 32.03
N SER A 10 -20.00 60.72 32.78
CA SER A 10 -18.64 60.32 32.48
C SER A 10 -18.47 59.39 31.27
N LEU A 11 -17.49 59.74 30.43
CA LEU A 11 -16.93 58.87 29.39
C LEU A 11 -16.06 57.78 30.05
N SER A 12 -16.61 56.59 30.25
CA SER A 12 -15.85 55.41 30.66
C SER A 12 -15.31 54.70 29.41
N LEU A 13 -13.99 54.74 29.26
CA LEU A 13 -13.22 54.04 28.25
C LEU A 13 -13.38 52.51 28.43
N LEU A 14 -14.10 51.86 27.51
CA LEU A 14 -14.24 50.41 27.50
C LEU A 14 -12.97 49.79 26.92
N MET A 15 -12.05 49.33 27.76
CA MET A 15 -10.98 48.42 27.32
C MET A 15 -11.61 47.06 26.97
N PRO A 16 -11.23 46.42 25.85
CA PRO A 16 -11.60 45.04 25.63
C PRO A 16 -10.77 44.16 26.58
N MET A 17 -11.47 43.42 27.44
CA MET A 17 -10.88 42.31 28.19
C MET A 17 -10.42 41.27 27.17
N ALA A 18 -9.11 41.14 26.96
CA ALA A 18 -8.57 40.03 26.19
C ALA A 18 -8.98 38.73 26.89
N ALA A 19 -9.84 37.95 26.24
CA ALA A 19 -10.08 36.58 26.63
C ALA A 19 -8.76 35.83 26.41
N ILE A 20 -8.12 35.42 27.51
CA ILE A 20 -7.10 34.39 27.46
C ILE A 20 -7.84 33.10 27.05
N ALA A 21 -7.75 32.75 25.77
CA ALA A 21 -8.06 31.39 25.37
C ALA A 21 -6.98 30.54 26.04
N ALA A 22 -7.38 29.72 27.00
CA ALA A 22 -6.56 28.61 27.43
C ALA A 22 -6.37 27.75 26.17
N ASP A 23 -5.16 27.77 25.62
CA ASP A 23 -4.68 26.76 24.71
C ASP A 23 -4.52 25.49 25.54
N ASP A 24 -5.63 24.78 25.76
CA ASP A 24 -5.58 23.37 26.06
C ASP A 24 -5.15 22.66 24.78
N GLY A 25 -3.83 22.69 24.55
CA GLY A 25 -3.12 21.88 23.57
C GLY A 25 -3.27 20.39 23.87
N SER A 26 -4.50 19.89 23.95
CA SER A 26 -4.86 18.52 23.67
C SER A 26 -4.97 18.43 22.16
N ALA A 27 -3.82 18.41 21.49
CA ALA A 27 -3.73 17.76 20.19
C ALA A 27 -4.31 16.36 20.38
N ALA A 28 -5.52 16.15 19.88
CA ALA A 28 -6.04 14.81 19.69
C ALA A 28 -4.97 14.08 18.90
N ALA A 29 -4.23 13.20 19.57
CA ALA A 29 -3.38 12.25 18.89
C ALA A 29 -4.34 11.38 18.08
N THR A 30 -4.57 11.76 16.82
CA THR A 30 -4.85 10.78 15.80
C THR A 30 -3.67 9.83 15.85
N ASN A 31 -3.82 8.77 16.63
CA ASN A 31 -2.97 7.59 16.53
C ASN A 31 -3.18 7.07 15.11
N ASN A 32 -2.47 7.66 14.15
CA ASN A 32 -2.44 7.19 12.78
C ASN A 32 -1.66 5.88 12.81
N CYS A 33 -2.37 4.80 13.14
CA CYS A 33 -1.86 3.44 13.01
C CYS A 33 -1.56 3.06 11.56
N ASP A 34 -1.76 3.99 10.60
CA ASP A 34 -1.60 3.77 9.18
C ASP A 34 -0.17 4.13 8.69
N GLU A 35 0.59 4.96 9.43
CA GLU A 35 1.92 5.43 9.02
C GLU A 35 2.90 5.61 10.20
N LEU A 36 4.16 5.23 10.00
CA LEU A 36 5.28 5.48 10.92
C LEU A 36 6.40 6.23 10.18
N GLY A 37 6.45 7.55 10.35
CA GLY A 37 7.37 8.41 9.62
C GLY A 37 7.08 8.39 8.12
N SER A 38 8.06 8.01 7.29
CA SER A 38 7.86 7.87 5.84
C SER A 38 7.33 6.51 5.40
N LYS A 39 7.10 5.58 6.33
CA LYS A 39 6.68 4.21 6.06
C LYS A 39 5.21 4.03 6.36
N ILE A 40 4.51 3.22 5.57
CA ILE A 40 3.16 2.77 5.92
C ILE A 40 3.24 1.66 6.96
N VAL A 41 2.22 1.55 7.80
CA VAL A 41 2.06 0.39 8.69
C VAL A 41 1.14 -0.61 8.01
N LEU A 42 1.57 -1.87 7.96
CA LEU A 42 0.80 -2.97 7.39
C LEU A 42 0.51 -4.01 8.47
N GLY A 43 -0.67 -4.60 8.42
CA GLY A 43 -0.99 -5.81 9.14
C GLY A 43 -0.31 -7.05 8.53
N GLN A 44 -0.49 -8.21 9.15
CA GLN A 44 -0.05 -9.49 8.58
C GLN A 44 -0.79 -9.85 7.26
N LYS A 45 -1.93 -9.21 6.99
CA LYS A 45 -2.70 -9.28 5.75
C LYS A 45 -3.20 -7.90 5.37
N GLU A 46 -3.22 -7.61 4.07
CA GLU A 46 -3.68 -6.33 3.55
C GLU A 46 -4.50 -6.47 2.27
N TRP A 47 -5.41 -5.54 2.06
CA TRP A 47 -6.08 -5.40 0.78
C TRP A 47 -5.14 -4.73 -0.22
N VAL A 48 -4.99 -5.36 -1.39
CA VAL A 48 -4.16 -4.86 -2.47
C VAL A 48 -4.94 -4.87 -3.76
N THR A 49 -4.88 -3.76 -4.50
CA THR A 49 -5.43 -3.68 -5.85
C THR A 49 -4.29 -3.76 -6.85
N VAL A 50 -4.35 -4.69 -7.80
CA VAL A 50 -3.42 -4.68 -8.94
C VAL A 50 -3.92 -3.67 -9.95
N VAL A 51 -3.13 -2.63 -10.22
CA VAL A 51 -3.58 -1.47 -10.99
C VAL A 51 -3.93 -1.83 -12.43
N SER A 52 -3.14 -2.71 -13.06
CA SER A 52 -3.32 -3.12 -14.46
C SER A 52 -4.62 -3.89 -14.69
N SER A 53 -5.00 -4.79 -13.77
CA SER A 53 -6.22 -5.61 -13.87
C SER A 53 -7.41 -5.05 -13.10
N LYS A 54 -7.20 -4.01 -12.28
CA LYS A 54 -8.18 -3.45 -11.32
C LYS A 54 -8.76 -4.49 -10.35
N GLN A 55 -8.08 -5.63 -10.18
CA GLN A 55 -8.51 -6.66 -9.26
C GLN A 55 -8.03 -6.37 -7.84
N ARG A 56 -8.97 -6.37 -6.89
CA ARG A 56 -8.69 -6.28 -5.46
C ARG A 56 -8.58 -7.67 -4.87
N THR A 57 -7.52 -7.93 -4.12
CA THR A 57 -7.27 -9.23 -3.47
C THR A 57 -6.53 -9.06 -2.16
N ILE A 58 -6.42 -10.14 -1.40
CA ILE A 58 -5.67 -10.17 -0.14
C ILE A 58 -4.22 -10.49 -0.44
N ALA A 59 -3.32 -9.65 0.08
CA ALA A 59 -1.91 -9.93 0.15
C ALA A 59 -1.52 -10.38 1.56
N ARG A 60 -0.69 -11.43 1.64
CA ARG A 60 0.00 -11.79 2.86
C ARG A 60 1.29 -10.99 2.98
N VAL A 61 1.53 -10.38 4.12
CA VAL A 61 2.79 -9.71 4.43
C VAL A 61 3.75 -10.73 5.05
N ASP A 62 4.88 -10.97 4.40
CA ASP A 62 5.78 -12.08 4.74
C ASP A 62 7.23 -11.58 4.86
N THR A 63 7.63 -11.27 6.09
CA THR A 63 9.00 -10.81 6.40
C THR A 63 10.05 -11.91 6.22
N GLY A 64 9.64 -13.18 6.10
CA GLY A 64 10.52 -14.32 5.83
C GLY A 64 10.92 -14.44 4.36
N ALA A 65 10.11 -13.94 3.44
CA ALA A 65 10.37 -13.99 2.01
C ALA A 65 11.27 -12.84 1.52
N THR A 66 12.24 -13.15 0.66
CA THR A 66 13.09 -12.11 0.03
C THR A 66 12.32 -11.31 -1.02
N THR A 67 11.61 -12.02 -1.91
CA THR A 67 10.92 -11.42 -3.07
C THR A 67 9.42 -11.53 -2.86
N SER A 68 8.68 -10.53 -3.36
CA SER A 68 7.21 -10.61 -3.47
C SER A 68 6.80 -11.59 -4.58
N SER A 69 5.65 -12.24 -4.43
CA SER A 69 5.10 -13.19 -5.41
C SER A 69 3.67 -12.84 -5.76
N ILE A 70 3.24 -13.16 -6.98
CA ILE A 70 1.85 -13.10 -7.39
C ILE A 70 1.40 -14.43 -7.99
N ASN A 71 0.17 -14.82 -7.65
CA ASN A 71 -0.50 -15.98 -8.22
C ASN A 71 -0.82 -15.71 -9.69
N ALA A 72 -0.14 -16.44 -10.58
CA ALA A 72 -0.27 -16.29 -12.01
C ALA A 72 -0.60 -17.62 -12.68
N ALA A 73 -1.53 -17.57 -13.62
CA ALA A 73 -1.95 -18.68 -14.48
C ALA A 73 -1.53 -18.42 -15.94
N ASP A 74 -1.55 -19.47 -16.75
CA ASP A 74 -1.25 -19.42 -18.19
C ASP A 74 0.06 -18.69 -18.54
N ILE A 75 1.10 -18.85 -17.71
CA ILE A 75 2.39 -18.16 -17.87
C ILE A 75 3.07 -18.66 -19.15
N LYS A 76 3.20 -17.78 -20.15
CA LYS A 76 3.83 -18.04 -21.44
C LYS A 76 4.93 -17.02 -21.68
N THR A 77 6.15 -17.50 -21.85
CA THR A 77 7.33 -16.65 -22.06
C THR A 77 7.82 -16.79 -23.49
N TYR A 78 8.17 -15.67 -24.13
CA TYR A 78 8.61 -15.63 -25.52
C TYR A 78 9.57 -14.45 -25.73
N GLN A 79 10.20 -14.39 -26.91
CA GLN A 79 10.99 -13.22 -27.30
C GLN A 79 10.24 -12.37 -28.32
N LYS A 80 10.30 -11.06 -28.13
CA LYS A 80 9.78 -10.06 -29.08
C LYS A 80 10.77 -8.91 -29.16
N ASP A 81 11.22 -8.57 -30.37
CA ASP A 81 12.17 -7.48 -30.62
C ASP A 81 13.45 -7.57 -29.76
N GLY A 82 13.96 -8.79 -29.55
CA GLY A 82 15.15 -9.06 -28.74
C GLY A 82 14.95 -8.94 -27.21
N LYS A 83 13.71 -8.78 -26.74
CA LYS A 83 13.35 -8.71 -25.31
C LYS A 83 12.59 -9.95 -24.89
N ASP A 84 12.89 -10.46 -23.70
CA ASP A 84 12.09 -11.51 -23.06
C ASP A 84 10.77 -10.90 -22.59
N MET A 85 9.67 -11.49 -23.03
CA MET A 85 8.30 -11.10 -22.72
C MET A 85 7.60 -12.25 -21.99
N VAL A 86 6.59 -11.90 -21.20
CA VAL A 86 5.71 -12.87 -20.56
C VAL A 86 4.26 -12.42 -20.66
N ASP A 87 3.42 -13.36 -21.10
CA ASP A 87 1.97 -13.27 -21.02
C ASP A 87 1.50 -14.14 -19.86
N PHE A 88 0.62 -13.63 -19.02
CA PHE A 88 0.07 -14.36 -17.88
C PHE A 88 -1.28 -13.78 -17.48
N LYS A 89 -2.02 -14.50 -16.65
CA LYS A 89 -3.23 -13.99 -16.01
C LYS A 89 -3.05 -13.97 -14.52
N ILE A 90 -3.58 -12.93 -13.86
CA ILE A 90 -3.59 -12.84 -12.42
C ILE A 90 -4.81 -13.61 -11.91
N LYS A 91 -4.55 -14.56 -11.02
CA LYS A 91 -5.60 -15.40 -10.44
C LYS A 91 -5.82 -15.04 -9.00
N THR A 92 -7.03 -14.59 -8.71
CA THR A 92 -7.53 -14.36 -7.35
C THR A 92 -8.51 -15.47 -6.97
N LYS A 93 -8.98 -15.47 -5.72
CA LYS A 93 -10.00 -16.41 -5.27
C LYS A 93 -11.30 -16.31 -6.09
N ASP A 94 -11.70 -15.09 -6.44
CA ASP A 94 -13.03 -14.82 -6.99
C ASP A 94 -13.00 -14.54 -8.50
N ALA A 95 -11.83 -14.26 -9.07
CA ALA A 95 -11.69 -13.87 -10.47
C ALA A 95 -10.31 -14.19 -11.06
N GLU A 96 -10.29 -14.30 -12.38
CA GLU A 96 -9.08 -14.36 -13.21
C GLU A 96 -9.06 -13.11 -14.11
N SER A 97 -7.90 -12.48 -14.29
CA SER A 97 -7.78 -11.29 -15.14
C SER A 97 -7.78 -11.65 -16.63
N ASP A 98 -7.94 -10.62 -17.46
CA ASP A 98 -7.47 -10.68 -18.85
C ASP A 98 -5.95 -10.94 -18.90
N VAL A 99 -5.46 -11.31 -20.09
CA VAL A 99 -4.02 -11.54 -20.30
C VAL A 99 -3.25 -10.24 -20.10
N VAL A 100 -2.26 -10.30 -19.22
CA VAL A 100 -1.29 -9.23 -18.96
C VAL A 100 0.02 -9.59 -19.66
N THR A 101 0.49 -8.68 -20.52
CA THR A 101 1.78 -8.81 -21.20
C THR A 101 2.79 -7.82 -20.62
N LEU A 102 3.91 -8.32 -20.08
CA LEU A 102 4.97 -7.50 -19.52
C LEU A 102 6.35 -7.99 -19.97
N PRO A 103 7.37 -7.10 -20.04
CA PRO A 103 8.75 -7.53 -20.20
C PRO A 103 9.22 -8.26 -18.95
N VAL A 104 10.02 -9.31 -19.14
CA VAL A 104 10.70 -9.99 -18.04
C VAL A 104 11.86 -9.10 -17.58
N LYS A 105 11.80 -8.63 -16.33
CA LYS A 105 12.84 -7.78 -15.74
C LYS A 105 14.11 -8.57 -15.43
N ARG A 106 13.94 -9.79 -14.90
CA ARG A 106 15.03 -10.74 -14.64
C ARG A 106 14.49 -12.16 -14.45
N TRP A 107 15.40 -13.12 -14.53
CA TRP A 107 15.10 -14.53 -14.26
C TRP A 107 15.65 -14.95 -12.91
N VAL A 108 14.85 -15.68 -12.13
CA VAL A 108 15.29 -16.33 -10.89
C VAL A 108 15.34 -17.83 -11.10
N HIS A 109 16.47 -18.44 -10.75
CA HIS A 109 16.63 -19.89 -10.77
C HIS A 109 16.09 -20.48 -9.46
N ILE A 110 15.07 -21.31 -9.56
CA ILE A 110 14.59 -22.11 -8.43
C ILE A 110 15.43 -23.38 -8.39
N LYS A 111 16.28 -23.51 -7.38
CA LYS A 111 16.93 -24.79 -7.06
C LYS A 111 15.90 -25.66 -6.35
N GLN A 112 15.23 -26.55 -7.07
CA GLN A 112 14.48 -27.63 -6.45
C GLN A 112 15.45 -28.77 -6.15
N SER A 113 15.57 -29.14 -4.87
CA SER A 113 16.43 -30.25 -4.43
C SER A 113 16.01 -31.62 -4.99
N SER A 114 14.82 -31.72 -5.60
CA SER A 114 14.18 -32.96 -6.04
C SER A 114 14.10 -33.12 -7.57
N THR A 115 14.55 -32.15 -8.37
CA THR A 115 14.49 -32.23 -9.84
C THR A 115 15.79 -31.78 -10.49
N LEU A 116 16.24 -32.52 -11.52
CA LEU A 116 17.46 -32.21 -12.28
C LEU A 116 17.33 -30.96 -13.16
N THR A 117 16.11 -30.44 -13.34
CA THR A 117 15.80 -29.26 -14.14
C THR A 117 15.56 -28.05 -13.25
N ALA A 118 16.50 -27.10 -13.27
CA ALA A 118 16.29 -25.79 -12.67
C ALA A 118 15.12 -25.08 -13.36
N SER A 119 14.01 -24.88 -12.65
CA SER A 119 12.89 -24.07 -13.14
C SER A 119 13.26 -22.59 -13.02
N LYS A 120 13.12 -21.85 -14.12
CA LYS A 120 13.32 -20.39 -14.14
C LYS A 120 11.98 -19.70 -13.94
N ARG A 121 11.93 -18.73 -13.04
CA ARG A 121 10.76 -17.87 -12.86
C ARG A 121 11.02 -16.48 -13.42
N PRO A 122 10.11 -15.95 -14.27
CA PRO A 122 10.20 -14.57 -14.69
C PRO A 122 9.82 -13.66 -13.51
N ILE A 123 10.59 -12.60 -13.33
CA ILE A 123 10.25 -11.47 -12.47
C ILE A 123 9.71 -10.37 -13.35
N VAL A 124 8.55 -9.83 -13.00
CA VAL A 124 7.94 -8.67 -13.66
C VAL A 124 7.76 -7.54 -12.66
N SER A 125 7.68 -6.31 -13.15
CA SER A 125 7.44 -5.11 -12.34
C SER A 125 6.12 -4.50 -12.75
N PHE A 126 5.22 -4.26 -11.80
CA PHE A 126 3.96 -3.56 -12.05
C PHE A 126 3.45 -2.88 -10.78
N ASP A 127 2.43 -2.05 -10.95
CA ASP A 127 1.89 -1.20 -9.89
C ASP A 127 0.81 -1.91 -9.10
N ILE A 128 0.92 -1.81 -7.79
CA ILE A 128 -0.10 -2.19 -6.82
C ILE A 128 -0.53 -0.98 -6.00
N GLN A 129 -1.78 -0.97 -5.56
CA GLN A 129 -2.30 0.02 -4.64
C GLN A 129 -2.61 -0.64 -3.29
N ILE A 130 -2.14 0.00 -2.21
CA ILE A 130 -2.44 -0.37 -0.82
C ILE A 130 -2.95 0.88 -0.12
N GLY A 131 -4.18 0.82 0.38
CA GLY A 131 -4.90 2.00 0.84
C GLY A 131 -4.98 3.06 -0.26
N GLN A 132 -4.46 4.26 0.03
CA GLN A 132 -4.46 5.40 -0.90
C GLN A 132 -3.16 5.55 -1.69
N LYS A 133 -2.18 4.67 -1.50
CA LYS A 133 -0.84 4.79 -2.10
C LYS A 133 -0.61 3.71 -3.16
N THR A 134 0.05 4.11 -4.23
CA THR A 134 0.48 3.23 -5.32
C THR A 134 1.97 2.97 -5.23
N TYR A 135 2.36 1.72 -5.42
CA TYR A 135 3.73 1.26 -5.37
C TYR A 135 4.06 0.40 -6.59
N THR A 136 5.17 0.70 -7.24
CA THR A 136 5.78 -0.19 -8.22
C THR A 136 6.64 -1.22 -7.48
N THR A 137 6.39 -2.51 -7.70
CA THR A 137 7.21 -3.57 -7.09
C THR A 137 7.42 -4.75 -8.04
N ASP A 138 8.50 -5.47 -7.78
CA ASP A 138 8.85 -6.67 -8.51
C ASP A 138 8.13 -7.89 -7.92
N PHE A 139 7.57 -8.74 -8.77
CA PHE A 139 6.93 -9.99 -8.40
C PHE A 139 7.50 -11.17 -9.18
N ASP A 140 7.73 -12.31 -8.51
CA ASP A 140 7.84 -13.58 -9.21
C ASP A 140 6.46 -14.12 -9.59
N LEU A 141 6.34 -14.55 -10.85
CA LEU A 141 5.14 -15.21 -11.35
C LEU A 141 5.19 -16.69 -10.98
N VAL A 142 4.19 -17.14 -10.22
CA VAL A 142 4.13 -18.51 -9.71
C VAL A 142 2.68 -18.97 -9.61
N ASP A 143 2.44 -20.24 -9.92
CA ASP A 143 1.15 -20.86 -9.62
C ASP A 143 1.03 -21.12 -8.11
N ARG A 144 0.12 -20.38 -7.47
CA ARG A 144 -0.24 -20.49 -6.05
C ARG A 144 -1.72 -20.83 -5.91
N SER A 145 -2.31 -21.52 -6.88
CA SER A 145 -3.74 -21.88 -6.92
C SER A 145 -4.26 -22.61 -5.68
N HIS A 146 -3.39 -23.26 -4.91
CA HIS A 146 -3.72 -23.93 -3.65
C HIS A 146 -3.72 -22.99 -2.42
N MET A 147 -3.40 -21.71 -2.59
CA MET A 147 -3.34 -20.72 -1.51
C MET A 147 -4.48 -19.72 -1.57
N LEU A 148 -4.89 -19.22 -0.39
CA LEU A 148 -5.94 -18.20 -0.26
C LEU A 148 -5.47 -16.78 -0.61
N ASP A 149 -4.20 -16.48 -0.34
CA ASP A 149 -3.62 -15.16 -0.57
C ASP A 149 -2.95 -15.13 -1.96
N SER A 150 -3.53 -14.37 -2.88
CA SER A 150 -3.09 -14.28 -4.28
C SER A 150 -1.77 -13.52 -4.42
N ILE A 151 -1.45 -12.66 -3.45
CA ILE A 151 -0.23 -11.87 -3.41
C ILE A 151 0.53 -12.18 -2.12
N LEU A 152 1.85 -12.24 -2.22
CA LEU A 152 2.77 -12.24 -1.09
C LEU A 152 3.68 -11.02 -1.22
N LEU A 153 3.72 -10.18 -0.18
CA LEU A 153 4.61 -9.03 -0.08
C LEU A 153 5.84 -9.41 0.75
N GLY A 154 6.98 -9.53 0.08
CA GLY A 154 8.25 -9.90 0.69
C GLY A 154 9.10 -8.70 1.06
N ARG A 155 10.30 -8.95 1.61
CA ARG A 155 11.25 -7.91 2.03
C ARG A 155 11.63 -6.94 0.90
N SER A 156 11.66 -7.36 -0.36
CA SER A 156 11.94 -6.48 -1.50
C SER A 156 10.96 -5.32 -1.61
N PHE A 157 9.70 -5.54 -1.23
CA PHE A 157 8.69 -4.49 -1.14
C PHE A 157 8.75 -3.78 0.22
N LEU A 158 8.82 -4.52 1.32
CA LEU A 158 8.72 -3.96 2.67
C LEU A 158 9.89 -3.03 3.03
N THR A 159 11.08 -3.33 2.51
CA THR A 159 12.26 -2.50 2.72
C THR A 159 12.00 -1.11 2.15
N HIS A 160 12.26 -0.07 2.94
CA HIS A 160 11.95 1.33 2.63
C HIS A 160 10.46 1.71 2.56
N VAL A 161 9.52 0.78 2.34
CA VAL A 161 8.08 1.09 2.23
C VAL A 161 7.30 0.99 3.54
N ALA A 162 7.53 -0.07 4.33
CA ALA A 162 6.58 -0.43 5.39
C ALA A 162 7.22 -0.84 6.72
N VAL A 163 6.42 -0.76 7.79
CA VAL A 163 6.58 -1.48 9.07
C VAL A 163 5.41 -2.45 9.19
N VAL A 164 5.65 -3.61 9.79
CA VAL A 164 4.63 -4.67 9.91
C VAL A 164 4.20 -4.80 11.36
N ASP A 165 2.92 -4.58 11.62
CA ASP A 165 2.24 -4.96 12.85
C ASP A 165 1.64 -6.35 12.67
N VAL A 166 2.15 -7.32 13.41
CA VAL A 166 1.76 -8.73 13.26
C VAL A 166 0.47 -9.07 14.00
N GLU A 167 -0.02 -8.21 14.90
CA GLU A 167 -1.30 -8.40 15.59
C GLU A 167 -2.49 -7.97 14.71
N GLN A 168 -2.25 -7.02 13.82
CA GLN A 168 -3.30 -6.37 13.02
C GLN A 168 -3.46 -6.99 11.63
N GLN A 169 -4.63 -6.76 11.02
CA GLN A 169 -4.93 -7.10 9.63
C GLN A 169 -5.77 -5.98 9.01
N TYR A 170 -5.58 -5.75 7.71
CA TYR A 170 -6.36 -4.79 6.91
C TYR A 170 -6.33 -3.37 7.48
N ILE A 171 -5.13 -2.91 7.90
CA ILE A 171 -4.94 -1.56 8.43
C ILE A 171 -5.27 -0.54 7.34
N GLN A 172 -4.81 -0.82 6.11
CA GLN A 172 -5.00 0.05 4.97
C GLN A 172 -6.36 -0.20 4.31
N LYS A 173 -7.27 0.77 4.41
CA LYS A 173 -8.69 0.66 3.97
C LYS A 173 -8.89 0.91 2.48
#